data_AF-A0A257ZSE5-F1
#
_entry.id   AF-A0A257ZSE5-F1
#
_cell.length_a   1.000
_cell.length_b   1.000
_cell.length_c   1.000
_cell.angle_alpha   90.00
_cell.angle_beta   90.00
_cell.angle_gamma   90.00
#
_symmetry.space_group_name_H-M   'P 1'
#
loop_
_entity.id
_entity.type
_entity.pdbx_description
1 polymer ?
#
loop_
_entity_poly.entity_id
_entity_poly.type
_entity_poly.pdbx_seq_one_letter_code
_entity_poly.pdbx_strand_id
1 'polypeptide(L)'
;MLRLASSTFALLFVATGAQAQSIGEPIPGRGAVKERAIPARADARLMRPCPEYGPGFVRVDGSSFCVRAGGSVRVDVGKSSRSGYGTSTGALVQLEGRAPSSIGEVRTVVRMRGQVDRGLDSGSYIYR
;
A
#
# COMPACT_ATOMS: atom_id res chain seq x y z
N MET A 1 -54.31 -51.02 12.61
CA MET A 1 -53.06 -50.67 13.31
C MET A 1 -51.93 -50.56 12.27
N LEU A 2 -51.80 -49.44 11.55
CA LEU A 2 -50.61 -49.16 10.73
C LEU A 2 -50.59 -47.69 10.26
N ARG A 3 -50.96 -46.76 11.15
CA ARG A 3 -50.95 -45.29 10.90
C ARG A 3 -49.76 -44.57 11.55
N LEU A 4 -48.72 -45.33 11.90
CA LEU A 4 -47.51 -44.83 12.58
C LEU A 4 -46.25 -44.89 11.71
N ALA A 5 -46.35 -45.38 10.46
CA ALA A 5 -45.19 -45.56 9.58
C ALA A 5 -44.93 -44.37 8.63
N SER A 6 -45.76 -43.33 8.65
CA SER A 6 -45.66 -42.18 7.74
C SER A 6 -44.84 -41.00 8.29
N SER A 7 -44.35 -41.09 9.54
CA SER A 7 -43.69 -39.97 10.22
C SER A 7 -42.16 -39.99 10.15
N THR A 8 -41.54 -41.06 9.65
CA THR A 8 -40.07 -41.21 9.59
C THR A 8 -39.44 -40.80 8.27
N PHE A 9 -40.22 -40.53 7.22
CA PHE A 9 -39.65 -40.17 5.91
C PHE A 9 -39.41 -38.66 5.72
N ALA A 10 -39.83 -37.82 6.68
CA ALA A 10 -39.73 -36.35 6.58
C ALA A 10 -38.43 -35.76 7.16
N LEU A 11 -37.53 -36.56 7.74
CA LEU A 11 -36.31 -36.10 8.41
C LEU A 11 -35.02 -36.29 7.59
N LEU A 12 -35.09 -36.86 6.39
CA LEU A 12 -33.91 -37.19 5.58
C LEU A 12 -33.52 -36.14 4.52
N PHE A 13 -34.17 -34.96 4.51
CA PHE A 13 -34.01 -33.96 3.43
C PHE A 13 -33.26 -32.67 3.83
N VAL A 14 -32.35 -32.70 4.82
CA VAL A 14 -31.63 -31.48 5.29
C VAL A 14 -30.11 -31.48 5.01
N ALA A 15 -29.58 -32.39 4.19
CA ALA A 15 -28.14 -32.43 3.93
C ALA A 15 -27.75 -32.48 2.44
N THR A 16 -28.41 -31.69 1.58
CA THR A 16 -27.79 -31.29 0.32
C THR A 16 -26.94 -30.04 0.56
N GLY A 17 -25.72 -30.26 1.08
CA GLY A 17 -24.66 -29.26 1.00
C GLY A 17 -24.33 -29.02 -0.47
N ALA A 18 -24.86 -27.95 -1.04
CA ALA A 18 -24.43 -27.45 -2.34
C ALA A 18 -22.96 -27.03 -2.21
N GLN A 19 -22.05 -27.89 -2.65
CA GLN A 19 -20.66 -27.56 -2.86
C GLN A 19 -20.62 -26.56 -4.02
N ALA A 20 -20.61 -25.27 -3.70
CA ALA A 20 -20.28 -24.24 -4.67
C ALA A 20 -18.81 -24.46 -5.07
N GLN A 21 -18.58 -25.18 -6.17
CA GLN A 21 -17.26 -25.29 -6.76
C GLN A 21 -16.88 -23.91 -7.29
N SER A 22 -16.02 -23.22 -6.52
CA SER A 22 -15.40 -21.97 -6.91
C SER A 22 -14.68 -22.17 -8.23
N ILE A 23 -15.22 -21.59 -9.30
CA ILE A 23 -14.57 -21.51 -10.61
C ILE A 23 -13.34 -20.61 -10.42
N GLY A 24 -12.18 -21.23 -10.16
CA GLY A 24 -10.92 -20.51 -10.00
C GLY A 24 -9.92 -21.22 -9.10
N GLU A 25 -9.66 -22.51 -9.31
CA GLU A 25 -8.53 -23.15 -8.65
C GLU A 25 -7.23 -22.56 -9.22
N PRO A 26 -6.35 -21.95 -8.41
CA PRO A 26 -5.09 -21.38 -8.90
C PRO A 26 -4.16 -22.50 -9.38
N ILE A 27 -3.63 -22.36 -10.59
CA ILE A 27 -2.71 -23.34 -11.19
C ILE A 27 -1.48 -23.54 -10.27
N PRO A 28 -1.16 -24.79 -9.86
CA PRO A 28 0.00 -25.06 -9.03
C PRO A 28 1.28 -24.56 -9.71
N GLY A 29 2.05 -23.72 -9.00
CA GLY A 29 3.29 -23.11 -9.49
C GLY A 29 3.15 -21.70 -10.06
N ARG A 30 1.92 -21.20 -10.28
CA ARG A 30 1.68 -19.79 -10.62
C ARG A 30 1.24 -19.05 -9.37
N GLY A 31 2.16 -18.28 -8.77
CA GLY A 31 1.80 -17.36 -7.68
C GLY A 31 0.63 -16.46 -8.10
N ALA A 32 -0.25 -16.14 -7.14
CA ALA A 32 -1.40 -15.28 -7.39
C ALA A 32 -0.96 -14.03 -8.17
N VAL A 33 -1.69 -13.69 -9.22
CA VAL A 33 -1.44 -12.46 -9.98
C VAL A 33 -1.57 -11.32 -8.99
N LYS A 34 -0.45 -10.70 -8.63
CA LYS A 34 -0.43 -9.54 -7.75
C LYS A 34 -1.18 -8.44 -8.49
N GLU A 35 -2.38 -8.15 -8.05
CA GLU A 35 -3.17 -7.06 -8.61
C GLU A 35 -2.34 -5.79 -8.53
N ARG A 36 -2.16 -5.12 -9.68
CA ARG A 36 -1.40 -3.87 -9.73
C ARG A 36 -2.22 -2.85 -8.96
N ALA A 37 -1.75 -2.45 -7.79
CA ALA A 37 -2.35 -1.37 -7.03
C ALA A 37 -2.33 -0.10 -7.90
N ILE A 38 -3.50 0.30 -8.37
CA ILE A 38 -3.68 1.60 -9.02
C ILE A 38 -3.68 2.63 -7.89
N PRO A 39 -2.83 3.66 -7.94
CA PRO A 39 -2.85 4.70 -6.92
C PRO A 39 -4.23 5.38 -6.95
N ALA A 40 -4.89 5.43 -5.79
CA ALA A 40 -6.15 6.13 -5.65
C ALA A 40 -5.94 7.59 -6.07
N ARG A 41 -6.77 8.07 -7.01
CA ARG A 41 -6.73 9.46 -7.41
C ARG A 41 -7.35 10.28 -6.29
N ALA A 42 -6.55 11.13 -5.66
CA ALA A 42 -7.07 12.03 -4.63
C ALA A 42 -8.10 12.98 -5.26
N ASP A 43 -9.26 13.10 -4.63
CA ASP A 43 -10.28 14.07 -5.02
C ASP A 43 -9.78 15.48 -4.70
N ALA A 44 -9.15 16.11 -5.68
CA ALA A 44 -8.62 17.48 -5.56
C ALA A 44 -9.70 18.51 -5.19
N ARG A 45 -10.98 18.20 -5.37
CA ARG A 45 -12.11 19.06 -4.98
C ARG A 45 -12.29 19.16 -3.46
N LEU A 46 -11.82 18.16 -2.70
CA LEU A 46 -11.94 18.13 -1.24
C LEU A 46 -10.77 18.83 -0.54
N MET A 47 -9.69 19.17 -1.24
CA MET A 47 -8.50 19.74 -0.64
C MET A 47 -8.32 21.20 -1.08
N ARG A 48 -8.32 22.13 -0.12
CA ARG A 48 -8.07 23.55 -0.41
C ARG A 48 -6.57 23.76 -0.66
N PRO A 49 -6.13 24.18 -1.86
CA PRO A 49 -4.71 24.37 -2.14
C PRO A 49 -4.14 25.59 -1.38
N CYS A 50 -2.86 25.55 -1.04
CA CYS A 50 -2.10 26.68 -0.45
C CYS A 50 -0.99 27.15 -1.42
N PRO A 51 -1.32 27.92 -2.47
CA PRO A 51 -0.33 28.40 -3.44
C PRO A 51 0.75 29.31 -2.82
N GLU A 52 0.46 29.95 -1.69
CA GLU A 52 1.38 30.82 -0.93
C GLU A 52 2.68 30.10 -0.50
N TYR A 53 2.63 28.79 -0.30
CA TYR A 53 3.77 27.97 0.10
C TYR A 53 4.39 27.18 -1.06
N GLY A 54 3.79 27.29 -2.25
CA GLY A 54 4.22 26.62 -3.47
C GLY A 54 3.31 25.47 -3.89
N PRO A 55 3.64 24.81 -5.01
CA PRO A 55 2.81 23.75 -5.59
C PRO A 55 2.77 22.51 -4.70
N GLY A 56 1.61 21.85 -4.68
CA GLY A 56 1.39 20.59 -3.95
C GLY A 56 1.11 20.77 -2.45
N PHE A 57 1.09 22.00 -1.93
CA PHE A 57 0.60 22.27 -0.59
C PHE A 57 -0.93 22.32 -0.57
N VAL A 58 -1.50 21.67 0.43
CA VAL A 58 -2.93 21.62 0.71
C VAL A 58 -3.18 21.98 2.17
N ARG A 59 -4.25 22.72 2.41
CA ARG A 59 -4.66 23.15 3.75
C ARG A 59 -5.27 21.97 4.49
N VAL A 60 -4.87 21.81 5.74
CA VAL A 60 -5.49 20.84 6.65
C VAL A 60 -6.80 21.45 7.17
N ASP A 61 -7.90 20.72 7.00
CA ASP A 61 -9.22 21.18 7.44
C ASP A 61 -9.24 21.55 8.92
N GLY A 62 -9.90 22.67 9.23
CA GLY A 62 -9.96 23.22 10.58
C GLY A 62 -8.68 23.94 11.04
N SER A 63 -7.66 24.11 10.20
CA SER A 63 -6.43 24.81 10.57
C SER A 63 -5.89 25.76 9.49
N SER A 64 -5.00 26.66 9.88
CA SER A 64 -4.21 27.46 8.94
C SER A 64 -2.98 26.72 8.39
N PHE A 65 -2.77 25.47 8.80
CA PHE A 65 -1.59 24.66 8.49
C PHE A 65 -1.69 24.05 7.09
N CYS A 66 -0.65 24.21 6.30
CA CYS A 66 -0.56 23.70 4.94
C CYS A 66 0.48 22.59 4.87
N VAL A 67 0.13 21.46 4.25
CA VAL A 67 0.98 20.27 4.15
C VAL A 67 1.23 19.88 2.71
N ARG A 68 2.39 19.31 2.45
CA ARG A 68 2.76 18.67 1.19
C ARG A 68 3.34 17.30 1.48
N ALA A 69 2.83 16.29 0.78
CA ALA A 69 3.43 14.97 0.75
C ALA A 69 4.18 14.77 -0.56
N GLY A 70 5.40 14.25 -0.46
CA GLY A 70 6.25 13.94 -1.59
C GLY A 70 7.11 12.74 -1.30
N GLY A 71 7.85 12.30 -2.31
CA GLY A 71 8.71 11.15 -2.17
C GLY A 71 9.37 10.78 -3.48
N SER A 72 10.21 9.77 -3.41
CA SER A 72 10.84 9.17 -4.58
C SER A 72 11.06 7.68 -4.36
N VAL A 73 11.02 6.94 -5.45
CA VAL A 73 11.36 5.51 -5.48
C VAL A 73 12.54 5.35 -6.42
N ARG A 74 13.53 4.56 -5.99
CA ARG A 74 14.71 4.22 -6.77
C ARG A 74 14.81 2.72 -6.90
N VAL A 75 15.09 2.24 -8.11
CA VAL A 75 15.33 0.84 -8.39
C VAL A 75 16.64 0.77 -9.16
N ASP A 76 17.60 0.05 -8.62
CA ASP A 76 18.89 -0.20 -9.25
C ASP A 76 19.01 -1.70 -9.55
N VAL A 77 19.51 -2.03 -10.73
CA VAL A 77 19.78 -3.40 -11.17
C VAL A 77 21.19 -3.43 -11.72
N GLY A 78 21.99 -4.39 -11.28
CA GLY A 78 23.38 -4.44 -11.69
C GLY A 78 24.04 -5.79 -11.47
N LYS A 79 25.26 -5.90 -12.01
CA LYS A 79 26.14 -7.03 -11.80
C LYS A 79 27.13 -6.67 -10.70
N SER A 80 27.17 -7.45 -9.63
CA SER A 80 28.12 -7.26 -8.54
C SER A 80 29.49 -7.80 -8.91
N SER A 81 30.55 -7.19 -8.37
CA SER A 81 31.94 -7.58 -8.62
C SER A 81 32.26 -9.03 -8.21
N ARG A 82 31.41 -9.66 -7.40
CA ARG A 82 31.53 -11.06 -6.96
C ARG A 82 30.80 -12.05 -7.89
N SER A 83 30.75 -11.75 -9.19
CA SER A 83 30.09 -12.58 -10.21
C SER A 83 28.58 -12.83 -9.97
N GLY A 84 27.89 -11.93 -9.25
CA GLY A 84 26.45 -12.02 -9.01
C GLY A 84 25.65 -11.00 -9.79
N TYR A 85 24.36 -11.25 -9.99
CA TYR A 85 23.39 -10.22 -10.37
C TYR A 85 22.60 -9.84 -9.12
N GLY A 86 22.22 -8.58 -9.02
CA GLY A 86 21.47 -8.08 -7.87
C GLY A 86 20.55 -6.92 -8.21
N THR A 87 19.65 -6.64 -7.28
CA THR A 87 18.73 -5.49 -7.34
C THR A 87 18.73 -4.75 -6.01
N SER A 88 18.66 -3.42 -6.05
CA SER A 88 18.35 -2.56 -4.91
C SER A 88 17.05 -1.83 -5.16
N THR A 89 16.23 -1.71 -4.12
CA THR A 89 14.97 -0.97 -4.17
C THR A 89 14.91 -0.05 -2.97
N GLY A 90 14.85 1.25 -3.21
CA GLY A 90 14.78 2.29 -2.18
C GLY A 90 13.54 3.15 -2.34
N ALA A 91 13.02 3.65 -1.23
CA ALA A 91 11.95 4.62 -1.19
C ALA A 91 12.23 5.71 -0.16
N LEU A 92 11.92 6.94 -0.52
CA LEU A 92 11.90 8.10 0.35
C LEU A 92 10.47 8.65 0.38
N VAL A 93 9.97 8.92 1.58
CA VAL A 93 8.74 9.68 1.81
C VAL A 93 9.10 10.94 2.59
N GLN A 94 8.54 12.06 2.18
CA GLN A 94 8.72 13.37 2.81
C GLN A 94 7.35 14.02 3.03
N LEU A 95 7.11 14.47 4.26
CA LEU A 95 6.00 15.33 4.62
C LEU A 95 6.57 16.69 5.02
N GLU A 96 6.08 17.75 4.40
CA GLU A 96 6.43 19.13 4.75
C GLU A 96 5.18 19.87 5.19
N GLY A 97 5.24 20.53 6.35
CA GLY A 97 4.15 21.34 6.89
C GLY A 97 4.60 22.77 7.15
N ARG A 98 3.75 23.75 6.83
CA ARG A 98 3.98 25.18 7.01
C ARG A 98 2.79 25.85 7.67
N ALA A 99 3.06 26.76 8.61
CA ALA A 99 2.02 27.62 9.18
C ALA A 99 2.58 28.96 9.65
N PRO A 100 1.73 30.01 9.58
CA PRO A 100 2.02 31.27 10.22
C PRO A 100 1.93 31.11 11.75
N SER A 101 2.86 31.71 12.48
CA SER A 101 2.82 31.84 13.94
C SER A 101 3.11 33.28 14.35
N SER A 102 2.84 33.63 15.62
CA SER A 102 3.05 34.98 16.15
C SER A 102 4.51 35.43 16.15
N ILE A 103 5.45 34.50 16.02
CA ILE A 103 6.90 34.75 15.99
C ILE A 103 7.53 34.55 14.60
N GLY A 104 6.72 34.22 13.59
CA GLY A 104 7.17 33.97 12.22
C GLY A 104 6.62 32.68 11.62
N GLU A 105 7.08 32.33 10.43
CA GLU A 105 6.66 31.11 9.72
C GLU A 105 7.31 29.85 10.33
N VAL A 106 6.49 28.88 10.71
CA VAL A 106 6.94 27.58 11.21
C VAL A 106 6.99 26.59 10.06
N ARG A 107 8.16 25.97 9.86
CA ARG A 107 8.36 24.90 8.87
C ARG A 107 8.73 23.60 9.56
N THR A 108 7.98 22.55 9.24
CA THR A 108 8.21 21.19 9.73
C THR A 108 8.47 20.25 8.55
N VAL A 109 9.46 19.36 8.69
CA VAL A 109 9.81 18.39 7.65
C VAL A 109 10.04 17.04 8.30
N VAL A 110 9.23 16.05 7.93
CA VAL A 110 9.38 14.65 8.33
C VAL A 110 9.82 13.85 7.12
N ARG A 111 10.89 13.07 7.27
CA ARG A 111 11.43 12.22 6.19
C ARG A 111 11.57 10.81 6.68
N MET A 112 11.13 9.85 5.88
CA MET A 112 11.29 8.44 6.12
C MET A 112 11.95 7.80 4.89
N ARG A 113 12.95 6.97 5.11
CA ARG A 113 13.63 6.23 4.04
C ARG A 113 13.62 4.74 4.34
N GLY A 114 13.47 3.93 3.31
CA GLY A 114 13.59 2.48 3.38
C GLY A 114 14.31 1.96 2.15
N GLN A 115 15.16 0.95 2.33
CA GLN A 115 15.89 0.31 1.24
C GLN A 115 15.91 -1.20 1.48
N VAL A 116 15.78 -1.96 0.39
CA VAL A 116 15.89 -3.42 0.36
C VAL A 116 16.84 -3.79 -0.76
N ASP A 117 17.95 -4.42 -0.38
CA ASP A 117 18.97 -4.93 -1.28
C ASP A 117 18.87 -6.45 -1.42
N ARG A 118 18.94 -6.95 -2.65
CA ARG A 118 19.04 -8.38 -2.96
C ARG A 118 20.27 -8.61 -3.83
N GLY A 119 21.41 -8.76 -3.16
CA GLY A 119 22.67 -9.15 -3.81
C GLY A 119 23.34 -8.07 -4.66
N LEU A 120 22.77 -6.85 -4.73
CA LEU A 120 23.41 -5.74 -5.45
C LEU A 120 24.54 -5.14 -4.61
N ASP A 121 24.30 -4.97 -3.31
CA ASP A 121 25.18 -4.26 -2.38
C ASP A 121 25.67 -5.18 -1.25
N SER A 122 26.15 -6.39 -1.60
CA SER A 122 26.67 -7.37 -0.62
C SER A 122 28.05 -7.00 -0.05
N GLY A 123 28.34 -5.71 0.08
CA GLY A 123 29.56 -5.16 0.65
C GLY A 123 29.23 -3.92 1.48
N SER A 124 28.87 -4.15 2.75
CA SER A 124 28.82 -3.18 3.85
C SER A 124 29.09 -1.72 3.50
N TYR A 125 28.08 -0.99 3.00
CA TYR A 125 28.12 0.48 3.02
C TYR A 125 27.00 1.00 3.93
N ILE A 126 27.36 1.19 5.20
CA ILE A 126 26.52 1.91 6.15
C ILE A 126 26.59 3.39 5.76
N TYR A 127 25.52 3.91 5.17
CA TYR A 127 25.32 5.35 5.02
C TYR A 127 25.15 5.97 6.41
N ARG A 128 26.24 6.51 6.96
CA ARG A 128 26.26 7.41 8.13
C ARG A 128 26.00 8.84 7.68
#